data_AF-A0A972FWG2-F1
#
_entry.id   AF-A0A972FWG2-F1
#
_cell.length_a   1.000
_cell.length_b   1.000
_cell.length_c   1.000
_cell.angle_alpha   90.00
_cell.angle_beta   90.00
_cell.angle_gamma   90.00
#
_symmetry.space_group_name_H-M   'P 1'
#
loop_
_entity.id
_entity.type
_entity.pdbx_description
1 polymer ?
#
loop_
_entity_poly.entity_id
_entity_poly.type
_entity_poly.pdbx_seq_one_letter_code
_entity_poly.pdbx_strand_id
1 'polypeptide(L)'
;MDRLQVALIALFVGWGLSQLTDVIKSKCRINKLKLAISTELKDLEVLLTERTRTAKKSSVEYGHDGYYACSLGAPVSTPVLDAYYYEVAESFTEEQRYNIRVLRDHIRAYSTIVEWVENNTSGKATQNEIVFKLFEAYKQAAFASVFIKAANEVGGKEKIIDEHENLNELREEFKLLTPQLALRKS
;
A
#
# COMPACT_ATOMS: atom_id res chain seq x y z
N MET A 1 -26.49 2.77 57.50
CA MET A 1 -25.55 3.27 56.47
C MET A 1 -25.58 4.77 56.52
N ASP A 2 -24.42 5.39 56.71
CA ASP A 2 -24.31 6.84 56.81
C ASP A 2 -24.43 7.48 55.41
N ARG A 3 -25.01 8.68 55.31
CA ARG A 3 -25.21 9.37 54.01
C ARG A 3 -23.89 9.56 53.25
N LEU A 4 -22.79 9.71 54.00
CA LEU A 4 -21.43 9.78 53.49
C LEU A 4 -21.00 8.50 52.76
N GLN A 5 -21.31 7.31 53.32
CA GLN A 5 -20.98 6.03 52.68
C GLN A 5 -21.75 5.84 51.37
N VAL A 6 -23.03 6.21 51.35
CA VAL A 6 -23.86 6.13 50.14
C VAL A 6 -23.32 7.06 49.04
N ALA A 7 -22.91 8.28 49.41
CA ALA A 7 -22.31 9.24 48.48
C ALA A 7 -20.97 8.75 47.91
N LEU A 8 -20.11 8.16 48.75
CA LEU A 8 -18.83 7.60 48.31
C LEU A 8 -19.01 6.42 47.35
N ILE A 9 -19.96 5.51 47.65
CA ILE A 9 -20.28 4.38 46.77
C ILE A 9 -20.82 4.89 45.43
N ALA A 10 -21.74 5.86 45.44
CA ALA A 10 -22.28 6.45 44.22
C ALA A 10 -21.19 7.10 43.36
N LEU A 11 -20.21 7.77 43.98
CA LEU A 11 -19.10 8.41 43.29
C LEU A 11 -18.16 7.38 42.65
N PHE A 12 -17.81 6.31 43.37
CA PHE A 12 -16.99 5.21 42.81
C PHE A 12 -17.70 4.45 41.69
N VAL A 13 -19.00 4.18 41.84
CA VAL A 13 -19.81 3.51 40.82
C VAL A 13 -19.95 4.39 39.57
N GLY A 14 -20.23 5.70 39.74
CA GLY A 14 -20.29 6.65 38.65
C GLY A 14 -18.96 6.78 37.90
N TRP A 15 -17.84 6.85 38.63
CA TRP A 15 -16.51 6.87 38.04
C TRP A 15 -16.19 5.56 37.29
N GLY A 16 -16.48 4.40 37.89
CA GLY A 16 -16.27 3.10 37.25
C GLY A 16 -17.10 2.91 35.97
N LEU A 17 -18.37 3.33 35.97
CA LEU A 17 -19.24 3.32 34.78
C LEU A 17 -18.71 4.25 33.67
N SER A 18 -18.18 5.42 34.03
CA SER A 18 -17.56 6.34 33.07
C SER A 18 -16.33 5.70 32.40
N GLN A 19 -15.42 5.14 33.19
CA GLN A 19 -14.22 4.46 32.67
C GLN A 19 -14.56 3.27 31.78
N LEU A 20 -15.53 2.45 32.20
CA LEU A 20 -15.99 1.31 31.41
C LEU A 20 -16.57 1.76 30.05
N THR A 21 -17.35 2.84 30.06
CA THR A 21 -17.94 3.41 28.83
C THR A 21 -16.85 3.90 27.88
N ASP A 22 -15.81 4.54 28.41
CA ASP A 22 -14.69 5.05 27.60
C ASP A 22 -13.85 3.90 27.00
N VAL A 23 -13.63 2.82 27.76
CA VAL A 23 -12.97 1.61 27.25
C VAL A 23 -13.78 0.96 26.12
N ILE A 24 -15.11 0.84 26.28
CA ILE A 24 -15.99 0.28 25.24
C ILE A 24 -15.97 1.14 23.98
N LYS A 25 -16.08 2.48 24.13
CA LYS A 25 -16.00 3.42 23.00
C LYS A 25 -14.67 3.33 22.29
N SER A 26 -13.56 3.29 23.03
CA SER A 26 -12.21 3.16 22.48
C SER A 26 -12.05 1.87 21.68
N LYS A 27 -12.48 0.73 22.25
CA LYS A 27 -12.43 -0.57 21.57
C LYS A 27 -13.31 -0.59 20.30
N CYS A 28 -14.49 0.01 20.35
CA CYS A 28 -15.36 0.14 19.19
C CYS A 28 -14.73 1.01 18.09
N ARG A 29 -14.09 2.12 18.46
CA ARG A 29 -13.36 2.99 17.53
C ARG A 29 -12.21 2.23 16.84
N ILE A 30 -11.37 1.54 17.60
CA ILE A 30 -10.26 0.75 17.06
C ILE A 30 -10.77 -0.29 16.06
N ASN A 31 -11.83 -1.01 16.40
CA ASN A 31 -12.41 -2.02 15.50
C ASN A 31 -12.94 -1.39 14.19
N LYS A 32 -13.61 -0.23 14.27
CA LYS A 32 -14.10 0.48 13.08
C LYS A 32 -12.96 0.97 12.19
N LEU A 33 -11.91 1.54 12.79
CA LEU A 33 -10.73 2.00 12.05
C LEU A 33 -9.96 0.84 11.41
N LYS A 34 -9.80 -0.27 12.13
CA LYS A 34 -9.20 -1.49 11.59
C LYS A 34 -9.98 -2.04 10.40
N LEU A 35 -11.31 -2.02 10.47
CA LEU A 35 -12.17 -2.40 9.36
C LEU A 35 -12.01 -1.45 8.17
N ALA A 36 -11.99 -0.12 8.41
CA ALA A 36 -11.80 0.87 7.36
C ALA A 36 -10.45 0.71 6.64
N ILE A 37 -9.37 0.48 7.38
CA ILE A 37 -8.05 0.16 6.82
C ILE A 37 -8.11 -1.13 6.01
N SER A 38 -8.72 -2.19 6.54
CA SER A 38 -8.84 -3.46 5.80
C SER A 38 -9.65 -3.30 4.51
N THR A 39 -10.68 -2.46 4.49
CA THR A 39 -11.43 -2.16 3.27
C THR A 39 -10.56 -1.39 2.27
N GLU A 40 -9.85 -0.35 2.71
CA GLU A 40 -8.97 0.41 1.83
C GLU A 40 -7.85 -0.47 1.25
N LEU A 41 -7.26 -1.38 2.04
CA LEU A 41 -6.26 -2.34 1.54
C LEU A 41 -6.83 -3.28 0.47
N LYS A 42 -8.11 -3.66 0.54
CA LYS A 42 -8.74 -4.47 -0.51
C LYS A 42 -8.98 -3.67 -1.79
N ASP A 43 -9.43 -2.42 -1.65
CA ASP A 43 -9.62 -1.53 -2.79
C ASP A 43 -8.28 -1.23 -3.49
N LEU A 44 -7.23 -1.02 -2.70
CA LEU A 44 -5.85 -0.85 -3.20
C LEU A 44 -5.33 -2.10 -3.91
N GLU A 45 -5.70 -3.30 -3.49
CA GLU A 45 -5.27 -4.54 -4.15
C GLU A 45 -5.82 -4.62 -5.59
N VAL A 46 -7.08 -4.25 -5.77
CA VAL A 46 -7.71 -4.17 -7.10
C VAL A 46 -7.02 -3.10 -7.94
N LEU A 47 -6.80 -1.91 -7.37
CA LEU A 47 -6.13 -0.81 -8.05
C LEU A 47 -4.69 -1.18 -8.48
N LEU A 48 -3.91 -1.80 -7.60
CA LEU A 48 -2.54 -2.23 -7.87
C LEU A 48 -2.48 -3.31 -8.96
N THR A 49 -3.49 -4.18 -9.05
CA THR A 49 -3.60 -5.15 -10.14
C THR A 49 -3.71 -4.45 -11.50
N GLU A 50 -4.54 -3.40 -11.58
CA GLU A 50 -4.64 -2.58 -12.79
C GLU A 50 -3.35 -1.84 -13.08
N ARG A 51 -2.73 -1.18 -12.08
CA ARG A 51 -1.46 -0.44 -12.24
C ARG A 51 -0.34 -1.33 -12.72
N THR A 52 -0.21 -2.52 -12.15
CA THR A 52 0.79 -3.51 -12.56
C THR A 52 0.60 -3.90 -14.01
N ARG A 53 -0.63 -4.18 -14.43
CA ARG A 53 -0.95 -4.54 -15.82
C ARG A 53 -0.63 -3.41 -16.79
N THR A 54 -1.06 -2.18 -16.51
CA THR A 54 -0.86 -1.05 -17.43
C THR A 54 0.59 -0.59 -17.49
N ALA A 55 1.30 -0.60 -16.35
CA ALA A 55 2.72 -0.28 -16.31
C ALA A 55 3.56 -1.33 -17.05
N LYS A 56 3.27 -2.62 -16.86
CA LYS A 56 3.92 -3.71 -17.62
C LYS A 56 3.73 -3.51 -19.12
N LYS A 57 2.47 -3.37 -19.55
CA LYS A 57 2.13 -3.15 -20.97
C LYS A 57 2.86 -1.93 -21.53
N SER A 58 2.79 -0.80 -20.84
CA SER A 58 3.45 0.44 -21.25
C SER A 58 4.97 0.27 -21.34
N SER A 59 5.60 -0.43 -20.38
CA SER A 59 7.06 -0.63 -20.39
C SER A 59 7.55 -1.48 -21.57
N VAL A 60 6.73 -2.43 -22.02
CA VAL A 60 7.08 -3.31 -23.14
C VAL A 60 6.79 -2.59 -24.46
N GLU A 61 5.62 -1.96 -24.62
CA GLU A 61 5.17 -1.42 -25.90
C GLU A 61 5.72 -0.03 -26.22
N TYR A 62 6.07 0.77 -25.21
CA TYR A 62 6.53 2.14 -25.43
C TYR A 62 7.83 2.17 -26.24
N GLY A 63 7.80 2.85 -27.38
CA GLY A 63 8.92 3.01 -28.30
C GLY A 63 9.00 1.94 -29.40
N HIS A 64 8.23 0.86 -29.33
CA HIS A 64 8.10 -0.10 -30.43
C HIS A 64 7.15 0.44 -31.50
N ASP A 65 7.50 0.25 -32.77
CA ASP A 65 6.69 0.64 -33.94
C ASP A 65 6.18 2.09 -33.92
N GLY A 66 6.89 3.00 -33.23
CA GLY A 66 6.49 4.40 -33.07
C GLY A 66 5.35 4.65 -32.07
N TYR A 67 5.04 3.68 -31.20
CA TYR A 67 4.05 3.81 -30.14
C TYR A 67 4.63 4.57 -28.93
N TYR A 68 4.17 5.80 -28.67
CA TYR A 68 4.65 6.63 -27.56
C TYR A 68 3.55 6.97 -26.55
N ALA A 69 2.44 6.23 -26.55
CA ALA A 69 1.43 6.36 -25.53
C ALA A 69 1.79 5.47 -24.33
N CYS A 70 1.64 5.99 -23.12
CA CYS A 70 1.76 5.22 -21.90
C CYS A 70 0.69 5.66 -20.91
N SER A 71 0.24 4.74 -20.06
CA SER A 71 -0.72 5.05 -19.00
C SER A 71 -0.33 4.37 -17.71
N LEU A 72 0.15 5.17 -16.75
CA LEU A 72 0.35 4.76 -15.37
C LEU A 72 -0.83 5.17 -14.48
N GLY A 73 -1.72 6.01 -15.02
CA GLY A 73 -2.79 6.72 -14.31
C GLY A 73 -2.29 7.57 -13.14
N ALA A 74 -3.22 8.13 -12.36
CA ALA A 74 -2.88 9.03 -11.26
C ALA A 74 -2.07 8.36 -10.12
N PRO A 75 -1.27 9.14 -9.37
CA PRO A 75 -0.66 8.72 -8.11
C PRO A 75 -1.64 8.01 -7.20
N VAL A 76 -1.17 6.97 -6.50
CA VAL A 76 -2.02 6.16 -5.63
C VAL A 76 -2.21 6.89 -4.31
N SER A 77 -3.47 7.14 -3.95
CA SER A 77 -3.85 7.80 -2.71
C SER A 77 -4.27 6.77 -1.66
N THR A 78 -3.82 6.95 -0.42
CA THR A 78 -4.10 6.04 0.72
C THR A 78 -4.66 6.82 1.93
N PRO A 79 -5.77 7.55 1.78
CA PRO A 79 -6.23 8.53 2.77
C PRO A 79 -6.55 7.92 4.15
N VAL A 80 -7.12 6.72 4.22
CA VAL A 80 -7.48 6.09 5.50
C VAL A 80 -6.22 5.57 6.21
N LEU A 81 -5.34 4.89 5.48
CA LEU A 81 -4.04 4.43 5.98
C LEU A 81 -3.20 5.61 6.48
N ASP A 82 -3.07 6.67 5.68
CA ASP A 82 -2.22 7.81 6.04
C ASP A 82 -2.76 8.57 7.25
N ALA A 83 -4.08 8.74 7.34
CA ALA A 83 -4.70 9.48 8.43
C ALA A 83 -4.85 8.68 9.73
N TYR A 84 -5.05 7.36 9.66
CA TYR A 84 -5.49 6.59 10.84
C TYR A 84 -4.62 5.39 11.21
N TYR A 85 -3.62 5.02 10.40
CA TYR A 85 -2.79 3.84 10.70
C TYR A 85 -2.09 3.93 12.06
N TYR A 86 -1.62 5.11 12.47
CA TYR A 86 -0.95 5.30 13.76
C TYR A 86 -1.85 4.97 14.96
N GLU A 87 -3.17 5.12 14.84
CA GLU A 87 -4.13 4.85 15.93
C GLU A 87 -4.39 3.36 16.14
N VAL A 88 -4.15 2.55 15.10
CA VAL A 88 -4.49 1.12 15.11
C VAL A 88 -3.31 0.22 14.80
N ALA A 89 -2.11 0.76 14.60
CA ALA A 89 -0.88 0.02 14.33
C ALA A 89 -0.65 -1.11 15.35
N GLU A 90 -0.85 -0.82 16.64
CA GLU A 90 -0.69 -1.79 17.73
C GLU A 90 -1.72 -2.93 17.69
N SER A 91 -2.86 -2.73 17.03
CA SER A 91 -3.92 -3.74 16.89
C SER A 91 -3.67 -4.75 15.76
N PHE A 92 -2.60 -4.55 14.99
CA PHE A 92 -2.13 -5.47 13.94
C PHE A 92 -0.99 -6.36 14.45
N THR A 93 -0.74 -7.48 13.78
CA THR A 93 0.45 -8.31 14.04
C THR A 93 1.72 -7.60 13.59
N GLU A 94 2.87 -8.07 14.05
CA GLU A 94 4.16 -7.48 13.64
C GLU A 94 4.41 -7.65 12.15
N GLU A 95 4.07 -8.82 11.61
CA GLU A 95 4.21 -9.18 10.22
C GLU A 95 3.27 -8.34 9.34
N GLN A 96 2.01 -8.15 9.76
CA GLN A 96 1.07 -7.28 9.06
C GLN A 96 1.54 -5.82 9.06
N ARG A 97 2.07 -5.32 10.20
CA ARG A 97 2.67 -3.98 10.25
C ARG A 97 3.84 -3.85 9.29
N TYR A 98 4.72 -4.85 9.26
CA TYR A 98 5.86 -4.87 8.36
C TYR A 98 5.41 -4.80 6.89
N ASN A 99 4.49 -5.66 6.49
CA ASN A 99 3.99 -5.71 5.10
C ASN A 99 3.30 -4.39 4.72
N ILE A 100 2.47 -3.82 5.59
CA ILE A 100 1.83 -2.51 5.34
C ILE A 100 2.87 -1.40 5.18
N ARG A 101 3.93 -1.40 5.98
CA ARG A 101 5.00 -0.39 5.86
C ARG A 101 5.71 -0.50 4.52
N VAL A 102 6.16 -1.70 4.14
CA VAL A 102 6.88 -1.91 2.88
C VAL A 102 5.99 -1.64 1.67
N LEU A 103 4.72 -2.04 1.74
CA LEU A 103 3.69 -1.66 0.76
C LEU A 103 3.64 -0.14 0.54
N ARG A 104 3.57 0.65 1.62
CA ARG A 104 3.53 2.12 1.53
C ARG A 104 4.77 2.70 0.87
N ASP A 105 5.94 2.13 1.12
CA ASP A 105 7.19 2.58 0.50
C ASP A 105 7.18 2.32 -1.03
N HIS A 106 6.69 1.15 -1.46
CA HIS A 106 6.51 0.86 -2.88
C HIS A 106 5.44 1.74 -3.54
N ILE A 107 4.31 2.01 -2.86
CA ILE A 107 3.27 2.93 -3.34
C ILE A 107 3.81 4.35 -3.51
N ARG A 108 4.62 4.82 -2.57
CA ARG A 108 5.27 6.14 -2.65
C ARG A 108 6.23 6.20 -3.83
N ALA A 109 7.09 5.19 -3.96
CA ALA A 109 8.02 5.10 -5.08
C ALA A 109 7.30 5.07 -6.44
N TYR A 110 6.22 4.28 -6.55
CA TYR A 110 5.36 4.26 -7.74
C TYR A 110 4.83 5.66 -8.06
N SER A 111 4.27 6.35 -7.07
CA SER A 111 3.66 7.67 -7.24
C SER A 111 4.69 8.73 -7.69
N THR A 112 5.91 8.72 -7.15
CA THR A 112 7.00 9.58 -7.64
C THR A 112 7.36 9.30 -9.10
N ILE A 113 7.30 8.04 -9.54
CA ILE A 113 7.56 7.68 -10.93
C ILE A 113 6.44 8.17 -11.85
N VAL A 114 5.18 8.05 -11.43
CA VAL A 114 4.03 8.60 -12.17
C VAL A 114 4.22 10.09 -12.42
N GLU A 115 4.48 10.86 -11.35
CA GLU A 115 4.71 12.30 -11.45
C GLU A 115 5.89 12.62 -12.36
N TRP A 116 6.98 11.85 -12.28
CA TRP A 116 8.12 12.02 -13.17
C TRP A 116 7.73 11.80 -14.63
N VAL A 117 7.00 10.73 -14.95
CA VAL A 117 6.58 10.42 -16.32
C VAL A 117 5.66 11.52 -16.86
N GLU A 118 4.66 11.93 -16.10
CA GLU A 118 3.74 13.01 -16.49
C GLU A 118 4.49 14.32 -16.82
N ASN A 119 5.50 14.68 -16.01
CA ASN A 119 6.29 15.89 -16.21
C ASN A 119 7.30 15.81 -17.36
N ASN A 120 7.73 14.61 -17.77
CA ASN A 120 8.80 14.41 -18.75
C ASN A 120 8.33 13.90 -20.12
N THR A 121 7.07 13.48 -20.23
CA THR A 121 6.48 13.02 -21.51
C THR A 121 6.43 14.14 -22.58
N SER A 122 6.60 15.42 -22.19
CA SER A 122 6.65 16.59 -23.09
C SER A 122 7.97 16.77 -23.87
N GLY A 123 8.72 15.69 -24.14
CA GLY A 123 9.94 15.72 -24.96
C GLY A 123 11.23 16.11 -24.23
N LYS A 124 11.23 16.12 -22.90
CA LYS A 124 12.43 16.41 -22.08
C LYS A 124 13.29 15.18 -21.78
N ALA A 125 12.70 13.99 -21.81
CA ALA A 125 13.38 12.73 -21.55
C ALA A 125 13.55 11.91 -22.83
N THR A 126 14.63 11.13 -22.87
CA THR A 126 14.90 10.15 -23.93
C THR A 126 13.95 8.96 -23.86
N GLN A 127 13.77 8.26 -24.98
CA GLN A 127 12.99 7.02 -25.01
C GLN A 127 13.48 6.01 -23.97
N ASN A 128 14.80 5.82 -23.85
CA ASN A 128 15.37 4.87 -22.90
C ASN A 128 15.00 5.24 -21.45
N GLU A 129 15.10 6.53 -21.07
CA GLU A 129 14.71 6.99 -19.73
C GLU A 129 13.24 6.74 -19.44
N ILE A 130 12.35 7.01 -20.40
CA ILE A 130 10.91 6.77 -20.24
C ILE A 130 10.64 5.27 -20.10
N VAL A 131 11.22 4.43 -20.97
CA VAL A 131 11.09 2.96 -20.88
C VAL A 131 11.58 2.44 -19.54
N PHE A 132 12.74 2.90 -19.05
CA PHE A 132 13.26 2.51 -17.74
C PHE A 132 12.31 2.93 -16.62
N LYS A 133 11.74 4.14 -16.68
CA LYS A 133 10.80 4.63 -15.66
C LYS A 133 9.48 3.87 -15.69
N LEU A 134 8.95 3.54 -16.87
CA LEU A 134 7.77 2.68 -16.99
C LEU A 134 8.03 1.29 -16.41
N PHE A 135 9.21 0.72 -16.67
CA PHE A 135 9.60 -0.56 -16.09
C PHE A 135 9.80 -0.48 -14.57
N GLU A 136 10.36 0.62 -14.05
CA GLU A 136 10.42 0.87 -12.61
C GLU A 136 9.03 0.96 -11.99
N ALA A 137 8.08 1.66 -12.62
CA ALA A 137 6.70 1.74 -12.15
C ALA A 137 6.08 0.34 -12.07
N TYR A 138 6.28 -0.49 -13.09
CA TYR A 138 5.84 -1.88 -13.08
C TYR A 138 6.43 -2.66 -11.90
N LYS A 139 7.75 -2.57 -11.67
CA LYS A 139 8.40 -3.25 -10.53
C LYS A 139 7.79 -2.81 -9.19
N GLN A 140 7.62 -1.50 -8.98
CA GLN A 140 7.07 -0.97 -7.72
C GLN A 140 5.62 -1.42 -7.50
N ALA A 141 4.78 -1.37 -8.53
CA ALA A 141 3.40 -1.83 -8.44
C ALA A 141 3.32 -3.35 -8.17
N ALA A 142 4.14 -4.14 -8.85
CA ALA A 142 4.16 -5.58 -8.69
C ALA A 142 4.67 -6.01 -7.30
N PHE A 143 5.71 -5.36 -6.77
CA PHE A 143 6.15 -5.57 -5.39
C PHE A 143 5.05 -5.19 -4.39
N ALA A 144 4.44 -4.02 -4.54
CA ALA A 144 3.31 -3.59 -3.71
C ALA A 144 2.17 -4.63 -3.72
N SER A 145 1.85 -5.24 -4.87
CA SER A 145 0.85 -6.30 -4.97
C SER A 145 1.17 -7.56 -4.15
N VAL A 146 2.45 -7.91 -3.97
CA VAL A 146 2.83 -9.05 -3.11
C VAL A 146 2.60 -8.70 -1.64
N PHE A 147 3.07 -7.53 -1.20
CA PHE A 147 2.95 -7.11 0.20
C PHE A 147 1.49 -6.87 0.63
N ILE A 148 0.65 -6.33 -0.26
CA ILE A 148 -0.76 -6.07 0.07
C ILE A 148 -1.56 -7.36 0.23
N LYS A 149 -1.30 -8.37 -0.63
CA LYS A 149 -1.90 -9.70 -0.51
C LYS A 149 -1.54 -10.34 0.82
N ALA A 150 -0.25 -10.34 1.17
CA ALA A 150 0.22 -10.84 2.46
C ALA A 150 -0.34 -10.05 3.64
N ALA A 151 -0.56 -8.74 3.51
CA ALA A 151 -1.20 -7.93 4.55
C ALA A 151 -2.71 -8.22 4.70
N ASN A 152 -3.39 -8.64 3.63
CA ASN A 152 -4.82 -8.97 3.61
C ASN A 152 -5.13 -10.42 4.02
N GLU A 153 -4.18 -11.35 3.87
CA GLU A 153 -4.35 -12.76 4.25
C GLU A 153 -4.47 -12.93 5.77
N VAL A 154 -5.70 -13.24 6.24
CA VAL A 154 -6.08 -13.63 7.62
C VAL A 154 -5.14 -13.09 8.71
N GLY A 155 -5.08 -11.76 8.83
CA GLY A 155 -4.34 -11.06 9.89
C GLY A 155 -2.84 -10.90 9.63
N GLY A 156 -2.37 -11.08 8.40
CA GLY A 156 -0.97 -10.94 7.99
C GLY A 156 -0.06 -11.82 8.81
N LYS A 157 -0.18 -13.14 8.65
CA LYS A 157 0.60 -14.13 9.41
C LYS A 157 2.00 -14.35 8.85
N GLU A 158 2.20 -13.98 7.59
CA GLU A 158 3.46 -14.19 6.89
C GLU A 158 4.16 -12.85 6.65
N LYS A 159 5.42 -12.78 7.09
CA LYS A 159 6.30 -11.66 6.77
C LYS A 159 6.97 -11.93 5.43
N ILE A 160 6.73 -11.07 4.46
CA ILE A 160 7.40 -11.16 3.16
C ILE A 160 8.81 -10.58 3.31
N ILE A 161 9.81 -11.44 3.40
CA ILE A 161 11.23 -11.07 3.39
C ILE A 161 11.82 -11.19 1.99
N ASP A 162 13.02 -10.66 1.78
CA ASP A 162 13.61 -10.60 0.43
C ASP A 162 13.71 -11.97 -0.27
N GLU A 163 13.89 -13.05 0.48
CA GLU A 163 14.03 -14.41 -0.03
C GLU A 163 12.69 -15.11 -0.32
N HIS A 164 11.57 -14.43 -0.09
CA HIS A 164 10.23 -15.01 -0.26
C HIS A 164 9.99 -15.46 -1.71
N GLU A 165 9.39 -16.64 -1.88
CA GLU A 165 9.16 -17.28 -3.20
C GLU A 165 8.45 -16.34 -4.19
N ASN A 166 7.33 -15.74 -3.79
CA ASN A 166 6.62 -14.74 -4.61
C ASN A 166 7.51 -13.56 -5.07
N LEU A 167 8.48 -13.12 -4.28
CA LEU A 167 9.40 -12.06 -4.69
C LEU A 167 10.48 -12.59 -5.65
N ASN A 168 10.94 -13.82 -5.45
CA ASN A 168 11.90 -14.46 -6.35
C ASN A 168 11.29 -14.71 -7.73
N GLU A 169 10.06 -15.23 -7.78
CA GLU A 169 9.31 -15.39 -9.03
C GLU A 169 9.18 -14.07 -9.79
N LEU A 170 8.84 -12.99 -9.07
CA LEU A 170 8.73 -11.65 -9.64
C LEU A 170 10.08 -11.16 -10.20
N ARG A 171 11.19 -11.41 -9.50
CA ARG A 171 12.54 -11.05 -9.97
C ARG A 171 12.94 -11.83 -11.20
N GLU A 172 12.57 -13.11 -11.30
CA GLU A 172 12.79 -13.90 -12.52
C GLU A 172 11.94 -13.37 -13.69
N GLU A 173 10.68 -12.99 -13.44
CA GLU A 173 9.83 -12.33 -14.44
C GLU A 173 10.50 -11.04 -14.95
N PHE A 174 11.07 -10.23 -14.07
CA PHE A 174 11.79 -9.01 -14.46
C PHE A 174 12.99 -9.29 -15.35
N LYS A 175 13.77 -10.34 -15.06
CA LYS A 175 14.91 -10.75 -15.90
C LYS A 175 14.46 -11.16 -17.29
N LEU A 176 13.31 -11.83 -17.42
CA LEU A 176 12.74 -12.24 -18.71
C LEU A 176 12.17 -11.07 -19.51
N LEU A 177 11.63 -10.05 -18.84
CA LEU A 177 11.04 -8.87 -19.49
C LEU A 177 12.10 -7.84 -19.92
N THR A 178 13.20 -7.70 -19.19
CA THR A 178 14.23 -6.68 -19.46
C THR A 178 14.74 -6.69 -20.92
N PRO A 179 15.00 -7.84 -21.57
CA PRO A 179 15.42 -7.89 -22.97
C PRO A 179 14.35 -7.46 -23.99
N GLN A 180 13.07 -7.45 -23.59
CA GLN A 180 11.93 -7.13 -24.46
C GLN A 180 11.62 -5.63 -24.52
N LEU A 181 12.22 -4.85 -23.61
CA LEU A 181 12.07 -3.40 -23.53
C LEU A 181 12.62 -2.73 -24.80
N ALA A 182 11.92 -1.72 -25.30
CA ALA A 182 12.31 -0.98 -26.50
C ALA A 182 13.47 -0.01 -26.25
N LEU A 183 14.61 -0.52 -25.78
CA LEU A 183 15.82 0.25 -25.54
C LEU A 183 16.56 0.49 -26.85
N ARG A 184 16.78 1.77 -27.20
CA ARG A 184 17.66 2.13 -28.33
C ARG A 184 19.10 1.86 -27.95
N LYS A 185 19.84 1.14 -28.81
CA LYS A 185 21.30 1.04 -28.71
C LYS A 185 21.90 2.43 -28.94
N SER A 186 22.67 2.90 -27.96
CA SER A 186 23.47 4.13 -28.03
C SER A 186 24.55 4.03 -29.08
#